data_AF-A0AAW2KJI6-F1
#
_entry.id   AF-A0AAW2KJI6-F1
#
_cell.length_a   1.000
_cell.length_b   1.000
_cell.length_c   1.000
_cell.angle_alpha   90.00
_cell.angle_beta   90.00
_cell.angle_gamma   90.00
#
_symmetry.space_group_name_H-M   'P 1'
#
loop_
_entity.id
_entity.type
_entity.pdbx_description
1 polymer ?
#
loop_
_entity_poly.entity_id
_entity_poly.type
_entity_poly.pdbx_seq_one_letter_code
_entity_poly.pdbx_strand_id
1 'polypeptide(L)'
;MGTAMPTVNQAHFRINSNLTAASVSALGFSSPNSGNSSASSRGSSFVTRASVAVEEKTQTEAALIRIGTRGSPLALAQAHETRDKLIESHPELAEEGAIRIVIIKTTGDKILSQPLADIGGKGLFTKEIDEALINGDIDIAVHSMKDLPEGSIVGTASLRRKSQLLNRYPSLKVLENFRGNVQTRLRKLKEGVVQATLLALAGLKRLNMTENVTCVLSIDDMLPAVAQGAIGIACRSDDEKMATYLASLNHEETRLAVACERAFLEKLEGSCRTPIAGYARRDEDGNCILKALVASPDGSQVLETTRRGPYAFDDMMNMGVDAGEELLSRAGPGFFNR
;
A
#
# COMPACT_ATOMS: atom_id res chain seq x y z
N MET A 1 4.14 47.61 24.04
CA MET A 1 3.03 46.64 24.14
C MET A 1 3.07 45.77 22.89
N GLY A 2 3.42 44.50 23.01
CA GLY A 2 3.42 43.57 21.88
C GLY A 2 2.02 43.00 21.67
N THR A 3 1.46 43.18 20.49
CA THR A 3 0.22 42.49 20.07
C THR A 3 0.49 41.00 19.94
N ALA A 4 -0.16 40.18 20.76
CA ALA A 4 -0.11 38.73 20.62
C ALA A 4 -0.67 38.31 19.25
N MET A 5 -0.01 37.37 18.58
CA MET A 5 -0.56 36.80 17.34
C MET A 5 -1.82 35.98 17.65
N PRO A 6 -2.86 36.03 16.81
CA PRO A 6 -4.07 35.24 17.02
C PRO A 6 -3.75 33.75 16.95
N THR A 7 -4.16 33.01 17.98
CA THR A 7 -4.05 31.55 18.02
C THR A 7 -5.17 30.91 17.19
N VAL A 8 -5.05 29.61 16.91
CA VAL A 8 -5.94 28.90 15.97
C VAL A 8 -6.56 27.68 16.65
N ASN A 9 -7.89 27.67 16.75
CA ASN A 9 -8.64 26.52 17.26
C ASN A 9 -8.91 25.53 16.10
N GLN A 10 -8.67 24.22 16.33
CA GLN A 10 -8.83 23.16 15.33
C GLN A 10 -9.86 22.10 15.76
N ALA A 11 -10.77 21.73 14.85
CA ALA A 11 -11.71 20.62 15.00
C ALA A 11 -11.40 19.48 14.01
N HIS A 12 -11.66 18.21 14.40
CA HIS A 12 -11.30 17.02 13.60
C HIS A 12 -12.46 16.02 13.45
N PHE A 13 -12.54 15.24 12.36
CA PHE A 13 -13.61 14.24 12.14
C PHE A 13 -13.13 12.92 11.49
N ARG A 14 -13.88 11.82 11.67
CA ARG A 14 -13.61 10.45 11.16
C ARG A 14 -14.80 9.82 10.45
N ILE A 15 -14.56 9.12 9.33
CA ILE A 15 -15.53 8.20 8.70
C ILE A 15 -15.00 6.77 8.76
N ASN A 16 -15.62 5.95 9.62
CA ASN A 16 -15.44 4.51 9.84
C ASN A 16 -14.03 3.96 10.17
N SER A 17 -14.01 2.89 10.98
CA SER A 17 -12.96 2.74 12.01
C SER A 17 -11.69 1.96 11.63
N ASN A 18 -11.67 1.08 10.63
CA ASN A 18 -10.50 0.19 10.42
C ASN A 18 -9.60 0.47 9.20
N LEU A 19 -9.91 1.46 8.35
CA LEU A 19 -9.25 1.61 7.03
C LEU A 19 -8.88 3.06 6.64
N THR A 20 -8.90 4.02 7.56
CA THR A 20 -8.62 5.44 7.24
C THR A 20 -7.14 5.81 7.32
N ALA A 21 -6.40 5.20 8.25
CA ALA A 21 -4.98 5.46 8.47
C ALA A 21 -4.05 4.77 7.45
N ALA A 22 -4.52 3.74 6.74
CA ALA A 22 -3.67 2.90 5.90
C ALA A 22 -3.04 3.62 4.70
N SER A 23 -1.79 3.26 4.40
CA SER A 23 -1.16 3.57 3.11
C SER A 23 -1.55 2.48 2.10
N VAL A 24 -1.59 2.81 0.81
CA VAL A 24 -1.98 1.88 -0.26
C VAL A 24 -0.98 1.89 -1.39
N SER A 25 -0.83 0.75 -2.04
CA SER A 25 -0.06 0.58 -3.25
C SER A 25 -0.95 0.61 -4.49
N ALA A 26 -0.40 1.14 -5.58
CA ALA A 26 -0.93 1.00 -6.93
C ALA A 26 0.20 0.50 -7.84
N LEU A 27 -0.04 -0.59 -8.57
CA LEU A 27 0.87 -1.12 -9.61
C LEU A 27 0.45 -0.60 -11.00
N GLY A 28 1.43 -0.36 -11.87
CA GLY A 28 1.20 -0.04 -13.28
C GLY A 28 1.44 -1.28 -14.14
N PHE A 29 0.42 -1.74 -14.86
CA PHE A 29 0.56 -2.78 -15.90
C PHE A 29 0.66 -2.12 -17.28
N SER A 30 1.65 -2.54 -18.07
CA SER A 30 1.81 -2.15 -19.48
C SER A 30 1.90 -3.40 -20.35
N SER A 31 0.85 -3.73 -21.08
CA SER A 31 0.86 -4.86 -22.04
C SER A 31 1.67 -4.52 -23.29
N PRO A 32 2.37 -5.51 -23.89
CA PRO A 32 2.98 -5.35 -25.21
C PRO A 32 1.89 -5.27 -26.30
N ASN A 33 2.08 -4.39 -27.27
CA ASN A 33 1.12 -4.14 -28.34
C ASN A 33 1.53 -4.89 -29.62
N SER A 34 0.76 -5.91 -30.03
CA SER A 34 1.00 -6.68 -31.27
C SER A 34 -0.20 -6.55 -32.22
N GLY A 35 0.04 -6.04 -33.43
CA GLY A 35 -1.01 -5.81 -34.42
C GLY A 35 -1.09 -6.82 -35.56
N ASN A 36 -2.12 -6.61 -36.38
CA ASN A 36 -2.32 -7.04 -37.78
C ASN A 36 -3.04 -8.38 -38.13
N SER A 37 -4.27 -8.20 -38.64
CA SER A 37 -4.72 -8.55 -40.01
C SER A 37 -5.10 -9.99 -40.45
N SER A 38 -6.43 -10.19 -40.56
CA SER A 38 -7.22 -10.50 -41.79
C SER A 38 -7.33 -11.92 -42.42
N ALA A 39 -8.59 -12.29 -42.73
CA ALA A 39 -9.05 -13.12 -43.89
C ALA A 39 -8.61 -14.62 -43.95
N SER A 40 -9.10 -15.54 -44.82
CA SER A 40 -10.39 -15.88 -45.48
C SER A 40 -10.24 -17.17 -46.32
N SER A 41 -11.23 -18.00 -46.72
CA SER A 41 -12.57 -18.37 -46.23
C SER A 41 -13.15 -19.55 -47.07
N ARG A 42 -14.20 -20.25 -46.59
CA ARG A 42 -15.14 -21.17 -47.33
C ARG A 42 -14.59 -22.46 -48.01
N GLY A 43 -15.01 -23.61 -47.47
CA GLY A 43 -16.02 -24.49 -48.10
C GLY A 43 -15.62 -25.62 -49.07
N SER A 44 -15.92 -26.88 -48.72
CA SER A 44 -16.80 -27.80 -49.48
C SER A 44 -16.90 -29.17 -48.78
N SER A 45 -17.96 -29.93 -49.07
CA SER A 45 -18.41 -31.13 -48.36
C SER A 45 -17.99 -32.45 -49.02
N PHE A 46 -17.62 -33.44 -48.21
CA PHE A 46 -17.81 -34.87 -48.52
C PHE A 46 -18.40 -35.61 -47.31
N VAL A 47 -19.42 -36.44 -47.54
CA VAL A 47 -20.02 -37.29 -46.52
C VAL A 47 -19.56 -38.72 -46.74
N THR A 48 -19.02 -39.36 -45.71
CA THR A 48 -18.85 -40.81 -45.64
C THR A 48 -19.07 -41.25 -44.21
N ARG A 49 -19.91 -42.27 -44.00
CA ARG A 49 -20.29 -42.76 -42.67
C ARG A 49 -19.45 -43.97 -42.25
N ALA A 50 -19.38 -44.14 -40.93
CA ALA A 50 -19.00 -45.33 -40.16
C ALA A 50 -17.51 -45.48 -39.77
N SER A 51 -17.19 -45.13 -38.52
CA SER A 51 -17.02 -46.11 -37.42
C SER A 51 -16.69 -45.35 -36.12
N VAL A 52 -17.30 -45.73 -35.00
CA VAL A 52 -17.05 -45.06 -33.71
C VAL A 52 -15.83 -45.68 -33.04
N ALA A 53 -14.76 -44.89 -32.95
CA ALA A 53 -13.72 -45.06 -31.94
C ALA A 53 -13.67 -43.77 -31.13
N VAL A 54 -14.17 -43.81 -29.89
CA VAL A 54 -14.04 -42.70 -28.96
C VAL A 54 -12.65 -42.78 -28.35
N GLU A 55 -11.66 -42.20 -29.03
CA GLU A 55 -10.48 -41.72 -28.33
C GLU A 55 -10.89 -40.49 -27.52
N GLU A 56 -11.00 -40.63 -26.20
CA GLU A 56 -11.04 -39.49 -25.28
C GLU A 56 -9.70 -38.76 -25.30
N LYS A 57 -9.48 -37.95 -26.33
CA LYS A 57 -8.54 -36.84 -26.24
C LYS A 57 -9.18 -35.81 -25.33
N THR A 58 -8.70 -35.76 -24.09
CA THR A 58 -9.03 -34.72 -23.11
C THR A 58 -8.64 -33.37 -23.71
N GLN A 59 -9.59 -32.71 -24.38
CA GLN A 59 -9.40 -31.33 -24.84
C GLN A 59 -9.29 -30.47 -23.59
N THR A 60 -8.06 -30.08 -23.26
CA THR A 60 -7.83 -29.01 -22.30
C THR A 60 -8.33 -27.74 -22.97
N GLU A 61 -9.51 -27.25 -22.59
CA GLU A 61 -9.96 -25.94 -23.05
C GLU A 61 -8.89 -24.91 -22.70
N ALA A 62 -8.47 -24.14 -23.72
CA ALA A 62 -7.48 -23.11 -23.57
C ALA A 62 -8.13 -21.93 -22.82
N ALA A 63 -7.88 -21.85 -21.52
CA ALA A 63 -8.32 -20.73 -20.69
C ALA A 63 -7.92 -19.40 -21.34
N LEU A 64 -8.86 -18.45 -21.42
CA LEU A 64 -8.63 -17.12 -22.01
C LEU A 64 -7.56 -16.34 -21.24
N ILE A 65 -7.45 -16.55 -19.92
CA ILE A 65 -6.42 -15.95 -19.07
C ILE A 65 -5.88 -16.97 -18.06
N ARG A 66 -4.56 -17.15 -18.03
CA ARG A 66 -3.83 -17.93 -17.01
C ARG A 66 -3.16 -16.99 -16.02
N ILE A 67 -3.58 -17.06 -14.76
CA ILE A 67 -3.06 -16.23 -13.65
C ILE A 67 -2.01 -17.02 -12.87
N GLY A 68 -0.74 -16.70 -13.05
CA GLY A 68 0.36 -17.23 -12.23
C GLY A 68 0.35 -16.66 -10.82
N THR A 69 0.49 -17.51 -9.81
CA THR A 69 0.61 -17.11 -8.40
C THR A 69 1.38 -18.14 -7.58
N ARG A 70 1.83 -17.77 -6.38
CA ARG A 70 2.40 -18.72 -5.41
C ARG A 70 1.31 -19.56 -4.74
N GLY A 71 1.67 -20.76 -4.31
CA GLY A 71 0.75 -21.70 -3.64
C GLY A 71 0.39 -21.38 -2.18
N SER A 72 0.82 -20.25 -1.63
CA SER A 72 0.49 -19.87 -0.25
C SER A 72 -0.98 -19.39 -0.13
N PRO A 73 -1.67 -19.59 1.02
CA PRO A 73 -3.07 -19.17 1.17
C PRO A 73 -3.33 -17.70 0.85
N LEU A 74 -2.40 -16.80 1.21
CA LEU A 74 -2.50 -15.37 0.91
C LEU A 74 -2.35 -15.06 -0.59
N ALA A 75 -1.42 -15.74 -1.27
CA ALA A 75 -1.17 -15.54 -2.70
C ALA A 75 -2.32 -16.12 -3.56
N LEU A 76 -2.95 -17.20 -3.11
CA LEU A 76 -4.20 -17.72 -3.69
C LEU A 76 -5.35 -16.75 -3.47
N ALA A 77 -5.52 -16.19 -2.27
CA ALA A 77 -6.55 -15.17 -2.00
C ALA A 77 -6.40 -13.94 -2.91
N GLN A 78 -5.17 -13.46 -3.13
CA GLN A 78 -4.86 -12.37 -4.06
C GLN A 78 -5.17 -12.72 -5.52
N ALA A 79 -4.89 -13.96 -5.94
CA ALA A 79 -5.22 -14.42 -7.29
C ALA A 79 -6.74 -14.57 -7.50
N HIS A 80 -7.48 -15.03 -6.49
CA HIS A 80 -8.94 -15.05 -6.51
C HIS A 80 -9.53 -13.62 -6.55
N GLU A 81 -9.05 -12.69 -5.71
CA GLU A 81 -9.49 -11.28 -5.75
C GLU A 81 -9.24 -10.64 -7.13
N THR A 82 -8.10 -10.98 -7.76
CA THR A 82 -7.76 -10.51 -9.11
C THR A 82 -8.70 -11.11 -10.16
N ARG A 83 -8.98 -12.42 -10.10
CA ARG A 83 -9.96 -13.10 -10.96
C ARG A 83 -11.35 -12.46 -10.83
N ASP A 84 -11.81 -12.24 -9.61
CA ASP A 84 -13.17 -11.78 -9.35
C ASP A 84 -13.38 -10.34 -9.89
N LYS A 85 -12.37 -9.48 -9.76
CA LYS A 85 -12.34 -8.14 -10.38
C LYS A 85 -12.25 -8.15 -11.90
N LEU A 86 -11.54 -9.13 -12.47
CA LEU A 86 -11.51 -9.34 -13.93
C LEU A 86 -12.89 -9.73 -14.45
N ILE A 87 -13.57 -10.66 -13.77
CA ILE A 87 -14.95 -11.08 -14.11
C ILE A 87 -15.95 -9.91 -13.99
N GLU A 88 -15.84 -9.09 -12.93
CA GLU A 88 -16.67 -7.89 -12.75
C GLU A 88 -16.49 -6.88 -13.89
N SER A 89 -15.28 -6.77 -14.44
CA SER A 89 -14.92 -5.82 -15.51
C SER A 89 -15.17 -6.38 -16.92
N HIS A 90 -15.16 -7.71 -17.07
CA HIS A 90 -15.18 -8.44 -18.34
C HIS A 90 -16.08 -9.68 -18.20
N PRO A 91 -17.40 -9.56 -18.44
CA PRO A 91 -18.36 -10.65 -18.25
C PRO A 91 -18.06 -11.91 -19.07
N GLU A 92 -17.35 -11.78 -20.20
CA GLU A 92 -16.84 -12.90 -21.00
C GLU A 92 -15.86 -13.82 -20.24
N LEU A 93 -15.24 -13.34 -19.17
CA LEU A 93 -14.36 -14.11 -18.30
C LEU A 93 -15.13 -14.87 -17.19
N ALA A 94 -16.45 -14.71 -17.10
CA ALA A 94 -17.30 -15.43 -16.15
C ALA A 94 -17.58 -16.89 -16.56
N GLU A 95 -17.32 -17.26 -17.82
CA GLU A 95 -17.50 -18.63 -18.31
C GLU A 95 -16.57 -19.60 -17.57
N GLU A 96 -17.08 -20.80 -17.26
CA GLU A 96 -16.31 -21.81 -16.54
C GLU A 96 -15.11 -22.24 -17.38
N GLY A 97 -13.90 -22.13 -16.81
CA GLY A 97 -12.63 -22.36 -17.52
C GLY A 97 -12.00 -21.13 -18.17
N ALA A 98 -12.70 -20.00 -18.32
CA ALA A 98 -12.16 -18.79 -18.95
C ALA A 98 -10.95 -18.20 -18.21
N ILE A 99 -10.95 -18.22 -16.87
CA ILE A 99 -9.77 -17.88 -16.07
C ILE A 99 -9.24 -19.11 -15.33
N ARG A 100 -7.96 -19.42 -15.52
CA ARG A 100 -7.24 -20.51 -14.83
C ARG A 100 -6.17 -19.95 -13.90
N ILE A 101 -6.23 -20.29 -12.61
CA ILE A 101 -5.14 -20.01 -11.67
C ILE A 101 -4.06 -21.09 -11.83
N VAL A 102 -2.81 -20.67 -12.06
CA VAL A 102 -1.64 -21.52 -12.24
C VAL A 102 -0.73 -21.33 -11.03
N ILE A 103 -0.65 -22.36 -10.18
CA ILE A 103 0.19 -22.34 -8.98
C ILE A 103 1.63 -22.66 -9.38
N ILE A 104 2.54 -21.72 -9.13
CA ILE A 104 3.96 -21.84 -9.43
C ILE A 104 4.72 -21.93 -8.10
N LYS A 105 5.54 -22.98 -7.94
CA LYS A 105 6.31 -23.22 -6.72
C LYS A 105 7.71 -22.62 -6.83
N THR A 106 7.89 -21.48 -6.17
CA THR A 106 9.13 -20.68 -6.26
C THR A 106 10.28 -21.29 -5.45
N THR A 107 11.51 -20.83 -5.67
CA THR A 107 12.68 -21.31 -4.91
C THR A 107 12.53 -21.00 -3.42
N GLY A 108 11.96 -19.85 -3.07
CA GLY A 108 11.63 -19.49 -1.69
C GLY A 108 10.49 -20.33 -1.07
N ASP A 109 9.66 -21.02 -1.87
CA ASP A 109 8.70 -22.02 -1.37
C ASP A 109 9.33 -23.42 -1.15
N LYS A 110 10.57 -23.63 -1.62
CA LYS A 110 11.31 -24.90 -1.50
C LYS A 110 12.29 -24.90 -0.33
N ILE A 111 12.84 -23.73 0.03
CA ILE A 111 13.85 -23.60 1.08
C ILE A 111 13.19 -23.11 2.38
N LEU A 112 12.88 -24.05 3.27
CA LEU A 112 12.28 -23.79 4.60
C LEU A 112 13.24 -24.07 5.77
N SER A 113 14.45 -24.56 5.48
CA SER A 113 15.39 -25.11 6.47
C SER A 113 16.45 -24.13 6.98
N GLN A 114 16.46 -22.88 6.51
CA GLN A 114 17.45 -21.87 6.86
C GLN A 114 16.85 -20.45 6.78
N PRO A 115 17.33 -19.47 7.57
CA PRO A 115 16.80 -18.11 7.56
C PRO A 115 16.89 -17.44 6.19
N LEU A 116 15.87 -16.67 5.82
CA LEU A 116 15.81 -15.97 4.53
C LEU A 116 17.01 -15.04 4.26
N ALA A 117 17.64 -14.51 5.31
CA ALA A 117 18.81 -13.64 5.22
C ALA A 117 20.08 -14.37 4.73
N ASP A 118 20.16 -15.68 4.97
CA ASP A 118 21.31 -16.52 4.60
C ASP A 118 21.16 -17.13 3.19
N ILE A 119 19.97 -17.02 2.59
CA ILE A 119 19.66 -17.53 1.25
C ILE A 119 20.05 -16.47 0.21
N GLY A 120 21.30 -16.50 -0.25
CA GLY A 120 21.73 -15.68 -1.39
C GLY A 120 21.01 -16.04 -2.68
N GLY A 121 20.24 -15.10 -3.25
CA GLY A 121 19.58 -15.26 -4.55
C GLY A 121 18.62 -14.13 -4.91
N LYS A 122 18.71 -13.62 -6.14
CA LYS A 122 17.80 -12.58 -6.65
C LYS A 122 16.44 -13.20 -7.03
N GLY A 123 15.34 -12.53 -6.67
CA GLY A 123 13.99 -12.93 -7.11
C GLY A 123 13.45 -14.25 -6.52
N LEU A 124 13.84 -14.62 -5.28
CA LEU A 124 13.48 -15.89 -4.63
C LEU A 124 11.99 -16.30 -4.68
N PHE A 125 11.08 -15.34 -4.76
CA PHE A 125 9.63 -15.55 -4.81
C PHE A 125 8.96 -15.06 -6.11
N THR A 126 9.75 -14.61 -7.09
CA THR A 126 9.25 -14.08 -8.37
C THR A 126 9.79 -14.86 -9.55
N LYS A 127 11.06 -15.30 -9.50
CA LYS A 127 11.82 -15.80 -10.65
C LYS A 127 11.07 -16.85 -11.46
N GLU A 128 10.55 -17.90 -10.83
CA GLU A 128 9.82 -18.95 -11.57
C GLU A 128 8.48 -18.47 -12.15
N ILE A 129 7.88 -17.41 -11.60
CA ILE A 129 6.66 -16.77 -12.11
C ILE A 129 7.02 -15.83 -13.27
N ASP A 130 8.12 -15.07 -13.14
CA ASP A 130 8.68 -14.21 -14.19
C ASP A 130 9.07 -15.06 -15.42
N GLU A 131 9.74 -16.20 -15.21
CA GLU A 131 10.10 -17.17 -16.26
C GLU A 131 8.86 -17.77 -16.93
N ALA A 132 7.84 -18.17 -16.15
CA ALA A 132 6.57 -18.67 -16.71
C ALA A 132 5.81 -17.61 -17.54
N LEU A 133 5.87 -16.33 -17.13
CA LEU A 133 5.25 -15.23 -17.87
C LEU A 133 6.01 -14.95 -19.18
N ILE A 134 7.34 -14.98 -19.15
CA ILE A 134 8.19 -14.78 -20.34
C ILE A 134 8.04 -15.93 -21.34
N ASN A 135 7.93 -17.17 -20.86
CA ASN A 135 7.74 -18.35 -21.71
C ASN A 135 6.31 -18.50 -22.26
N GLY A 136 5.35 -17.71 -21.75
CA GLY A 136 3.95 -17.83 -22.11
C GLY A 136 3.24 -19.05 -21.50
N ASP A 137 3.74 -19.58 -20.38
CA ASP A 137 3.08 -20.61 -19.57
C ASP A 137 1.90 -20.02 -18.76
N ILE A 138 1.98 -18.72 -18.45
CA ILE A 138 0.93 -17.87 -17.86
C ILE A 138 0.78 -16.58 -18.67
N ASP A 139 -0.38 -15.91 -18.54
CA ASP A 139 -0.68 -14.67 -19.28
C ASP A 139 -0.56 -13.42 -18.39
N ILE A 140 -0.84 -13.56 -17.09
CA ILE A 140 -0.58 -12.53 -16.07
C ILE A 140 -0.01 -13.15 -14.79
N ALA A 141 0.74 -12.37 -14.01
CA ALA A 141 1.29 -12.78 -12.73
C ALA A 141 0.73 -11.94 -11.58
N VAL A 142 0.29 -12.59 -10.51
CA VAL A 142 -0.18 -11.96 -9.27
C VAL A 142 0.87 -12.11 -8.18
N HIS A 143 1.45 -10.98 -7.81
CA HIS A 143 2.45 -10.86 -6.75
C HIS A 143 1.89 -10.05 -5.58
N SER A 144 2.26 -10.41 -4.34
CA SER A 144 2.17 -9.45 -3.25
C SER A 144 3.17 -8.30 -3.51
N MET A 145 2.92 -7.09 -3.00
CA MET A 145 3.84 -5.96 -3.18
C MET A 145 5.28 -6.22 -2.67
N LYS A 146 5.42 -7.11 -1.68
CA LYS A 146 6.70 -7.62 -1.15
C LYS A 146 7.53 -8.41 -2.16
N ASP A 147 6.88 -8.91 -3.21
CA ASP A 147 7.42 -9.75 -4.28
C ASP A 147 7.55 -8.91 -5.58
N LEU A 148 7.83 -7.60 -5.49
CA LEU A 148 8.23 -6.79 -6.64
C LEU A 148 9.63 -7.22 -7.14
N PRO A 149 9.89 -7.28 -8.46
CA PRO A 149 11.21 -7.61 -9.00
C PRO A 149 12.31 -6.68 -8.47
N GLU A 150 13.50 -7.23 -8.21
CA GLU A 150 14.66 -6.45 -7.75
C GLU A 150 14.97 -5.26 -8.68
N GLY A 151 15.26 -4.10 -8.09
CA GLY A 151 15.52 -2.86 -8.83
C GLY A 151 14.27 -2.14 -9.32
N SER A 152 13.06 -2.67 -9.11
CA SER A 152 11.78 -1.99 -9.39
C SER A 152 11.73 -0.61 -8.73
N ILE A 153 11.20 0.37 -9.46
CA ILE A 153 11.17 1.78 -9.04
C ILE A 153 9.80 2.09 -8.42
N VAL A 154 9.81 2.56 -7.18
CA VAL A 154 8.62 3.00 -6.43
C VAL A 154 8.60 4.53 -6.31
N GLY A 155 7.52 5.16 -6.78
CA GLY A 155 7.31 6.60 -6.69
C GLY A 155 6.82 7.04 -5.31
N THR A 156 7.65 7.82 -4.59
CA THR A 156 7.19 8.53 -3.38
C THR A 156 8.10 9.71 -3.02
N ALA A 157 7.51 10.90 -2.90
CA ALA A 157 8.19 12.10 -2.39
C ALA A 157 8.16 12.24 -0.85
N SER A 158 7.82 11.18 -0.13
CA SER A 158 7.76 11.14 1.34
C SER A 158 8.91 10.31 1.89
N LEU A 159 9.83 10.95 2.63
CA LEU A 159 10.96 10.24 3.26
C LEU A 159 10.48 9.17 4.24
N ARG A 160 9.40 9.43 5.00
CA ARG A 160 8.72 8.44 5.85
C ARG A 160 8.40 7.13 5.11
N ARG A 161 7.89 7.22 3.88
CA ARG A 161 7.53 6.06 3.07
C ARG A 161 8.76 5.42 2.43
N LYS A 162 9.73 6.24 1.99
CA LYS A 162 11.01 5.79 1.45
C LYS A 162 11.75 4.93 2.47
N SER A 163 11.97 5.43 3.68
CA SER A 163 12.77 4.76 4.70
C SER A 163 12.16 3.44 5.16
N GLN A 164 10.84 3.41 5.42
CA GLN A 164 10.13 2.18 5.78
C GLN A 164 10.14 1.16 4.63
N LEU A 165 9.98 1.60 3.38
CA LEU A 165 10.05 0.73 2.21
C LEU A 165 11.46 0.15 2.03
N LEU A 166 12.52 0.96 2.14
CA LEU A 166 13.90 0.52 1.94
C LEU A 166 14.44 -0.35 3.09
N ASN A 167 14.01 -0.11 4.34
CA ASN A 167 14.29 -1.03 5.45
C ASN A 167 13.74 -2.44 5.15
N ARG A 168 12.48 -2.51 4.73
CA ARG A 168 11.79 -3.79 4.50
C ARG A 168 12.14 -4.45 3.16
N TYR A 169 12.47 -3.65 2.15
CA TYR A 169 12.74 -4.07 0.77
C TYR A 169 13.96 -3.31 0.20
N PRO A 170 15.18 -3.59 0.69
CA PRO A 170 16.40 -2.87 0.28
C PRO A 170 16.80 -3.09 -1.19
N SER A 171 16.18 -4.07 -1.85
CA SER A 171 16.31 -4.36 -3.29
C SER A 171 15.54 -3.38 -4.19
N LEU A 172 14.62 -2.57 -3.65
CA LEU A 172 13.82 -1.62 -4.42
C LEU A 172 14.54 -0.28 -4.60
N LYS A 173 14.17 0.44 -5.66
CA LYS A 173 14.61 1.82 -5.90
C LYS A 173 13.47 2.78 -5.61
N VAL A 174 13.75 3.95 -5.04
CA VAL A 174 12.74 4.98 -4.77
C VAL A 174 12.98 6.22 -5.62
N LEU A 175 11.97 6.62 -6.40
CA LEU A 175 11.98 7.88 -7.13
C LEU A 175 11.39 8.99 -6.25
N GLU A 176 12.24 9.80 -5.64
CA GLU A 176 11.83 10.87 -4.72
C GLU A 176 11.15 12.05 -5.40
N ASN A 177 11.47 12.34 -6.67
CA ASN A 177 10.83 13.44 -7.41
C ASN A 177 9.41 13.09 -7.93
N PHE A 178 8.71 12.20 -7.24
CA PHE A 178 7.36 11.77 -7.57
C PHE A 178 6.30 12.72 -6.99
N ARG A 179 6.30 13.95 -7.50
CA ARG A 179 5.40 15.04 -7.10
C ARG A 179 4.23 15.24 -8.07
N GLY A 180 3.19 15.90 -7.57
CA GLY A 180 1.90 16.14 -8.23
C GLY A 180 0.71 15.87 -7.31
N ASN A 181 -0.50 16.23 -7.76
CA ASN A 181 -1.75 15.77 -7.15
C ASN A 181 -1.98 14.25 -7.40
N VAL A 182 -3.05 13.68 -6.84
CA VAL A 182 -3.36 12.23 -6.94
C VAL A 182 -3.45 11.80 -8.40
N GLN A 183 -4.21 12.53 -9.22
CA GLN A 183 -4.44 12.22 -10.63
C GLN A 183 -3.14 12.27 -11.45
N THR A 184 -2.26 13.27 -11.20
CA THR A 184 -0.95 13.37 -11.85
C THR A 184 -0.03 12.20 -11.50
N ARG A 185 -0.08 11.72 -10.26
CA ARG A 185 0.70 10.55 -9.81
C ARG A 185 0.19 9.27 -10.46
N LEU A 186 -1.13 9.07 -10.50
CA LEU A 186 -1.74 7.92 -11.17
C LEU A 186 -1.48 7.95 -12.68
N ARG A 187 -1.44 9.13 -13.31
CA ARG A 187 -1.03 9.26 -14.71
C ARG A 187 0.43 8.85 -14.92
N LYS A 188 1.37 9.36 -14.10
CA LYS A 188 2.79 8.94 -14.16
C LYS A 188 3.00 7.43 -13.96
N LEU A 189 2.16 6.79 -13.13
CA LEU A 189 2.16 5.34 -12.96
C LEU A 189 1.71 4.64 -14.26
N LYS A 190 0.59 5.08 -14.86
CA LYS A 190 0.08 4.55 -16.14
C LYS A 190 1.03 4.81 -17.33
N GLU A 191 1.79 5.90 -17.29
CA GLU A 191 2.85 6.27 -18.24
C GLU A 191 4.15 5.47 -18.02
N GLY A 192 4.22 4.55 -17.03
CA GLY A 192 5.38 3.69 -16.79
C GLY A 192 6.59 4.38 -16.14
N VAL A 193 6.44 5.59 -15.60
CA VAL A 193 7.53 6.35 -14.96
C VAL A 193 8.06 5.64 -13.70
N VAL A 194 7.21 4.81 -13.07
CA VAL A 194 7.50 3.97 -11.91
C VAL A 194 6.65 2.69 -12.00
N GLN A 195 7.13 1.57 -11.47
CA GLN A 195 6.38 0.31 -11.44
C GLN A 195 5.27 0.33 -10.37
N ALA A 196 5.51 1.07 -9.28
CA ALA A 196 4.53 1.24 -8.20
C ALA A 196 4.55 2.67 -7.63
N THR A 197 3.45 3.07 -6.97
CA THR A 197 3.41 4.28 -6.13
C THR A 197 2.66 4.02 -4.83
N LEU A 198 2.97 4.80 -3.80
CA LEU A 198 2.26 4.79 -2.52
C LEU A 198 1.34 6.02 -2.38
N LEU A 199 0.07 5.79 -2.05
CA LEU A 199 -0.94 6.82 -1.76
C LEU A 199 -1.56 6.59 -0.37
N ALA A 200 -2.36 7.54 0.12
CA ALA A 200 -3.12 7.37 1.36
C ALA A 200 -4.54 6.91 1.02
N LEU A 201 -5.05 5.85 1.65
CA LEU A 201 -6.36 5.27 1.31
C LEU A 201 -7.51 6.27 1.53
N ALA A 202 -7.43 7.08 2.61
CA ALA A 202 -8.39 8.17 2.85
C ALA A 202 -8.46 9.18 1.68
N GLY A 203 -7.36 9.43 0.97
CA GLY A 203 -7.34 10.31 -0.19
C GLY A 203 -8.07 9.71 -1.39
N LEU A 204 -7.85 8.42 -1.69
CA LEU A 204 -8.54 7.74 -2.79
C LEU A 204 -10.02 7.53 -2.51
N LYS A 205 -10.39 7.18 -1.27
CA LYS A 205 -11.79 7.06 -0.83
C LYS A 205 -12.56 8.37 -1.02
N ARG A 206 -11.98 9.52 -0.64
CA ARG A 206 -12.59 10.85 -0.81
C ARG A 206 -12.78 11.27 -2.26
N LEU A 207 -12.02 10.69 -3.19
CA LEU A 207 -12.07 10.99 -4.62
C LEU A 207 -12.85 9.94 -5.41
N ASN A 208 -13.39 8.89 -4.76
CA ASN A 208 -13.96 7.71 -5.42
C ASN A 208 -12.98 7.08 -6.44
N MET A 209 -11.72 6.92 -6.04
CA MET A 209 -10.62 6.41 -6.88
C MET A 209 -10.01 5.10 -6.31
N THR A 210 -10.79 4.33 -5.54
CA THR A 210 -10.34 3.11 -4.86
C THR A 210 -10.05 1.93 -5.79
N GLU A 211 -10.56 1.94 -7.03
CA GLU A 211 -10.23 1.00 -8.10
C GLU A 211 -8.74 1.01 -8.47
N ASN A 212 -8.02 2.10 -8.18
CA ASN A 212 -6.57 2.17 -8.37
C ASN A 212 -5.77 1.53 -7.21
N VAL A 213 -6.42 0.95 -6.19
CA VAL A 213 -5.76 0.28 -5.06
C VAL A 213 -5.49 -1.18 -5.39
N THR A 214 -4.22 -1.54 -5.50
CA THR A 214 -3.79 -2.95 -5.63
C THR A 214 -3.73 -3.63 -4.26
N CYS A 215 -3.25 -2.93 -3.23
CA CYS A 215 -3.16 -3.49 -1.87
C CYS A 215 -3.22 -2.38 -0.81
N VAL A 216 -3.81 -2.70 0.35
CA VAL A 216 -3.80 -1.88 1.55
C VAL A 216 -2.69 -2.36 2.47
N LEU A 217 -1.69 -1.51 2.72
CA LEU A 217 -0.59 -1.83 3.61
C LEU A 217 -1.06 -1.76 5.07
N SER A 218 -0.67 -2.75 5.86
CA SER A 218 -0.95 -2.79 7.29
C SER A 218 -0.20 -1.66 8.02
N ILE A 219 -0.62 -1.39 9.25
CA ILE A 219 0.05 -0.42 10.14
C ILE A 219 1.48 -0.89 10.48
N ASP A 220 1.73 -2.21 10.45
CA ASP A 220 3.03 -2.82 10.76
C ASP A 220 3.94 -2.92 9.52
N ASP A 221 3.38 -2.88 8.30
CA ASP A 221 4.17 -2.75 7.05
C ASP A 221 4.47 -1.29 6.69
N MET A 222 3.63 -0.34 7.10
CA MET A 222 3.75 1.07 6.71
C MET A 222 3.07 2.02 7.72
N LEU A 223 3.71 2.24 8.87
CA LEU A 223 3.25 3.15 9.92
C LEU A 223 2.96 4.55 9.33
N PRO A 224 1.76 5.11 9.53
CA PRO A 224 1.30 6.28 8.79
C PRO A 224 2.02 7.58 9.17
N ALA A 225 1.80 8.62 8.36
CA ALA A 225 2.18 9.96 8.78
C ALA A 225 1.26 10.41 9.93
N VAL A 226 1.79 11.25 10.81
CA VAL A 226 1.01 11.94 11.86
C VAL A 226 -0.20 12.63 11.22
N ALA A 227 -1.36 12.43 11.82
CA ALA A 227 -2.69 12.85 11.37
C ALA A 227 -3.14 12.31 9.99
N GLN A 228 -2.54 11.25 9.45
CA GLN A 228 -2.90 10.72 8.12
C GLN A 228 -4.36 10.23 8.11
N GLY A 229 -5.20 10.93 7.35
CA GLY A 229 -6.61 10.60 7.19
C GLY A 229 -7.56 11.49 8.00
N ALA A 230 -7.07 12.23 9.00
CA ALA A 230 -7.85 13.28 9.64
C ALA A 230 -8.09 14.46 8.68
N ILE A 231 -9.12 15.26 8.96
CA ILE A 231 -9.29 16.62 8.44
C ILE A 231 -9.23 17.53 9.66
N GLY A 232 -8.45 18.62 9.60
CA GLY A 232 -8.46 19.68 10.60
C GLY A 232 -9.12 20.93 10.03
N ILE A 233 -10.06 21.53 10.76
CA ILE A 233 -10.74 22.77 10.35
C ILE A 233 -10.40 23.85 11.38
N ALA A 234 -9.90 24.99 10.90
CA ALA A 234 -9.36 26.08 11.71
C ALA A 234 -10.28 27.32 11.73
N CYS A 235 -10.39 27.98 12.88
CA CYS A 235 -10.92 29.34 13.01
C CYS A 235 -9.97 30.26 13.81
N ARG A 236 -10.23 31.57 13.79
CA ARG A 236 -9.50 32.54 14.64
C ARG A 236 -9.85 32.33 16.11
N SER A 237 -8.89 32.56 17.01
CA SER A 237 -9.07 32.42 18.46
C SER A 237 -10.20 33.28 19.05
N ASP A 238 -10.49 34.42 18.45
CA ASP A 238 -11.50 35.40 18.89
C ASP A 238 -12.86 35.25 18.19
N ASP A 239 -13.00 34.29 17.26
CA ASP A 239 -14.24 34.06 16.51
C ASP A 239 -15.11 32.98 17.17
N GLU A 240 -15.74 33.35 18.29
CA GLU A 240 -16.67 32.50 19.06
C GLU A 240 -17.80 31.93 18.19
N LYS A 241 -18.26 32.70 17.19
CA LYS A 241 -19.29 32.29 16.24
C LYS A 241 -18.82 31.10 15.41
N MET A 242 -17.62 31.17 14.82
CA MET A 242 -17.05 30.05 14.08
C MET A 242 -16.69 28.88 15.00
N ALA A 243 -16.15 29.14 16.20
CA ALA A 243 -15.86 28.09 17.18
C ALA A 243 -17.12 27.28 17.55
N THR A 244 -18.26 27.95 17.73
CA THR A 244 -19.56 27.30 18.02
C THR A 244 -20.00 26.36 16.89
N TYR A 245 -19.86 26.77 15.62
CA TYR A 245 -20.15 25.88 14.49
C TYR A 245 -19.18 24.69 14.41
N LEU A 246 -17.87 24.94 14.56
CA LEU A 246 -16.87 23.87 14.47
C LEU A 246 -16.96 22.85 15.61
N ALA A 247 -17.43 23.24 16.80
CA ALA A 247 -17.67 22.33 17.91
C ALA A 247 -18.61 21.16 17.53
N SER A 248 -19.64 21.43 16.73
CA SER A 248 -20.58 20.41 16.24
C SER A 248 -19.98 19.40 15.24
N LEU A 249 -18.83 19.73 14.63
CA LEU A 249 -18.12 18.87 13.69
C LEU A 249 -17.00 18.07 14.36
N ASN A 250 -16.70 18.34 15.64
CA ASN A 250 -15.57 17.73 16.34
C ASN A 250 -15.88 16.30 16.79
N HIS A 251 -15.06 15.36 16.33
CA HIS A 251 -15.00 13.97 16.75
C HIS A 251 -13.87 13.80 17.77
N GLU A 252 -14.24 13.79 19.04
CA GLU A 252 -13.28 13.93 20.14
C GLU A 252 -12.22 12.82 20.17
N GLU A 253 -12.58 11.56 19.87
CA GLU A 253 -11.61 10.46 19.75
C GLU A 253 -10.49 10.81 18.74
N THR A 254 -10.84 11.38 17.59
CA THR A 254 -9.87 11.73 16.56
C THR A 254 -9.08 12.98 16.91
N ARG A 255 -9.69 13.97 17.57
CA ARG A 255 -8.97 15.14 18.10
C ARG A 255 -7.88 14.70 19.09
N LEU A 256 -8.22 13.81 20.02
CA LEU A 256 -7.29 13.26 21.01
C LEU A 256 -6.15 12.46 20.35
N ALA A 257 -6.45 11.53 19.44
CA ALA A 257 -5.44 10.78 18.70
C ALA A 257 -4.46 11.71 17.94
N VAL A 258 -5.00 12.68 17.21
CA VAL A 258 -4.19 13.66 16.47
C VAL A 258 -3.37 14.54 17.41
N ALA A 259 -3.87 14.91 18.58
CA ALA A 259 -3.10 15.66 19.58
C ALA A 259 -1.87 14.86 20.07
N CYS A 260 -2.06 13.57 20.40
CA CYS A 260 -0.99 12.65 20.79
C CYS A 260 0.10 12.55 19.70
N GLU A 261 -0.31 12.26 18.47
CA GLU A 261 0.59 12.13 17.32
C GLU A 261 1.32 13.45 17.00
N ARG A 262 0.66 14.59 17.21
CA ARG A 262 1.25 15.92 17.00
C ARG A 262 2.24 16.30 18.09
N ALA A 263 1.95 16.01 19.36
CA ALA A 263 2.89 16.24 20.47
C ALA A 263 4.20 15.46 20.26
N PHE A 264 4.09 14.22 19.78
CA PHE A 264 5.23 13.42 19.32
C PHE A 264 6.01 14.07 18.16
N LEU A 265 5.31 14.52 17.12
CA LEU A 265 5.96 15.17 15.97
C LEU A 265 6.65 16.48 16.34
N GLU A 266 6.01 17.30 17.18
CA GLU A 266 6.48 18.59 17.63
C GLU A 266 7.74 18.44 18.49
N LYS A 267 7.78 17.45 19.39
CA LYS A 267 8.97 17.14 20.19
C LYS A 267 10.17 16.77 19.32
N LEU A 268 9.95 16.13 18.18
CA LEU A 268 10.99 15.75 17.20
C LEU A 268 11.35 16.86 16.19
N GLU A 269 10.78 18.07 16.32
CA GLU A 269 10.86 19.15 15.32
C GLU A 269 10.47 18.68 13.89
N GLY A 270 9.56 17.71 13.84
CA GLY A 270 9.21 16.96 12.63
C GLY A 270 8.35 17.73 11.63
N SER A 271 8.41 17.32 10.37
CA SER A 271 7.62 17.90 9.28
C SER A 271 7.22 16.87 8.22
N CYS A 272 6.52 17.31 7.17
CA CYS A 272 6.24 16.46 6.01
C CYS A 272 7.49 16.02 5.22
N ARG A 273 8.67 16.58 5.55
CA ARG A 273 9.97 16.25 4.94
C ARG A 273 10.84 15.34 5.82
N THR A 274 10.45 15.04 7.06
CA THR A 274 11.22 14.16 7.94
C THR A 274 10.76 12.70 7.84
N PRO A 275 11.66 11.71 7.97
CA PRO A 275 11.35 10.28 7.99
C PRO A 275 10.73 9.83 9.34
N ILE A 276 9.60 10.44 9.71
CA ILE A 276 8.91 10.25 10.99
C ILE A 276 7.50 9.71 10.73
N ALA A 277 7.08 8.72 11.52
CA ALA A 277 5.73 8.15 11.50
C ALA A 277 5.18 8.03 12.92
N GLY A 278 3.87 8.20 13.07
CA GLY A 278 3.19 8.16 14.35
C GLY A 278 1.71 7.86 14.15
N TYR A 279 1.17 6.99 15.00
CA TYR A 279 -0.23 6.58 14.96
C TYR A 279 -0.76 6.29 16.35
N ALA A 280 -1.76 7.06 16.78
CA ALA A 280 -2.49 6.85 18.02
C ALA A 280 -3.88 6.28 17.71
N ARG A 281 -4.27 5.22 18.43
CA ARG A 281 -5.62 4.64 18.33
C ARG A 281 -6.14 4.22 19.69
N ARG A 282 -7.46 4.06 19.80
CA ARG A 282 -8.05 3.38 20.95
C ARG A 282 -7.86 1.86 20.80
N ASP A 283 -7.64 1.17 21.90
CA ASP A 283 -7.68 -0.30 21.97
C ASP A 283 -9.01 -0.81 22.55
N GLU A 284 -9.15 -2.14 22.62
CA GLU A 284 -10.39 -2.80 23.05
C GLU A 284 -10.72 -2.54 24.53
N ASP A 285 -9.69 -2.33 25.37
CA ASP A 285 -9.83 -1.92 26.78
C ASP A 285 -10.11 -0.41 26.93
N GLY A 286 -10.22 0.33 25.82
CA GLY A 286 -10.48 1.76 25.81
C GLY A 286 -9.26 2.65 26.05
N ASN A 287 -8.04 2.10 26.12
CA ASN A 287 -6.80 2.85 26.31
C ASN A 287 -6.27 3.43 24.99
N CYS A 288 -5.40 4.43 25.06
CA CYS A 288 -4.62 4.88 23.91
C CYS A 288 -3.43 3.94 23.70
N ILE A 289 -3.22 3.48 22.47
CA ILE A 289 -1.95 2.94 22.00
C ILE A 289 -1.38 3.90 20.96
N LEU A 290 -0.20 4.47 21.26
CA LEU A 290 0.64 5.21 20.31
C LEU A 290 1.74 4.28 19.81
N LYS A 291 1.80 4.03 18.50
CA LYS A 291 2.97 3.49 17.80
C LYS A 291 3.70 4.64 17.11
N ALA A 292 5.02 4.71 17.22
CA ALA A 292 5.84 5.78 16.67
C ALA A 292 7.19 5.26 16.17
N LEU A 293 7.74 5.87 15.12
CA LEU A 293 9.11 5.61 14.68
C LEU A 293 9.79 6.82 14.05
N VAL A 294 11.11 6.81 14.12
CA VAL A 294 12.03 7.64 13.33
C VAL A 294 12.96 6.72 12.54
N ALA A 295 13.35 7.13 11.34
CA ALA A 295 14.20 6.32 10.46
C ALA A 295 15.26 7.16 9.76
N SER A 296 16.35 6.56 9.32
CA SER A 296 17.26 7.21 8.39
C SER A 296 16.60 7.32 6.99
N PRO A 297 16.85 8.40 6.22
CA PRO A 297 16.34 8.58 4.86
C PRO A 297 16.61 7.45 3.86
N ASP A 298 17.65 6.64 4.06
CA ASP A 298 18.00 5.46 3.27
C ASP A 298 17.32 4.16 3.75
N GLY A 299 16.71 4.16 4.95
CA GLY A 299 16.09 3.00 5.57
C GLY A 299 17.05 2.06 6.32
N SER A 300 18.36 2.35 6.38
CA SER A 300 19.34 1.47 7.05
C SER A 300 19.18 1.41 8.57
N GLN A 301 18.57 2.42 9.19
CA GLN A 301 18.28 2.46 10.62
C GLN A 301 16.83 2.90 10.86
N VAL A 302 16.09 2.12 11.67
CA VAL A 302 14.75 2.47 12.15
C VAL A 302 14.70 2.30 13.66
N LEU A 303 14.21 3.32 14.35
CA LEU A 303 14.02 3.33 15.79
C LEU A 303 12.52 3.48 16.08
N GLU A 304 11.93 2.41 16.57
CA GLU A 304 10.51 2.36 16.92
C GLU A 304 10.31 2.48 18.43
N THR A 305 9.15 3.00 18.83
CA THR A 305 8.67 3.00 20.20
C THR A 305 7.15 2.82 20.25
N THR A 306 6.64 2.42 21.41
CA THR A 306 5.21 2.29 21.68
C THR A 306 4.90 2.79 23.08
N ARG A 307 3.74 3.43 23.24
CA ARG A 307 3.16 3.81 24.53
C ARG A 307 1.73 3.32 24.64
N ARG A 308 1.33 2.96 25.87
CA ARG A 308 -0.04 2.64 26.23
C ARG A 308 -0.42 3.39 27.51
N GLY A 309 -1.59 4.02 27.52
CA GLY A 309 -2.07 4.79 28.68
C GLY A 309 -3.53 5.22 28.53
N PRO A 310 -4.06 5.98 29.51
CA PRO A 310 -5.44 6.47 29.47
C PRO A 310 -5.75 7.25 28.19
N TYR A 311 -6.97 7.10 27.67
CA TYR A 311 -7.44 7.86 26.51
C TYR A 311 -8.01 9.22 26.93
N ALA A 312 -7.16 10.04 27.56
CA ALA A 312 -7.46 11.38 28.05
C ALA A 312 -6.41 12.38 27.53
N PHE A 313 -6.77 13.66 27.43
CA PHE A 313 -5.97 14.64 26.71
C PHE A 313 -4.55 14.81 27.28
N ASP A 314 -4.43 15.03 28.59
CA ASP A 314 -3.13 15.30 29.22
C ASP A 314 -2.22 14.06 29.20
N ASP A 315 -2.75 12.87 29.49
CA ASP A 315 -2.03 11.60 29.37
C ASP A 315 -1.51 11.37 27.94
N MET A 316 -2.37 11.59 26.95
CA MET A 316 -2.02 11.39 25.54
C MET A 316 -1.03 12.43 25.02
N MET A 317 -1.09 13.68 25.48
CA MET A 317 -0.07 14.70 25.19
C MET A 317 1.29 14.29 25.78
N ASN A 318 1.32 13.88 27.04
CA ASN A 318 2.53 13.43 27.73
C ASN A 318 3.13 12.16 27.07
N MET A 319 2.30 11.18 26.69
CA MET A 319 2.71 9.99 25.93
C MET A 319 3.39 10.35 24.61
N GLY A 320 2.90 11.38 23.90
CA GLY A 320 3.50 11.85 22.66
C GLY A 320 4.88 12.48 22.88
N VAL A 321 4.98 13.38 23.87
CA VAL A 321 6.24 14.04 24.25
C VAL A 321 7.30 13.02 24.68
N ASP A 322 6.97 12.11 25.59
CA ASP A 322 7.87 11.09 26.12
C ASP A 322 8.37 10.11 25.04
N ALA A 323 7.49 9.70 24.11
CA ALA A 323 7.89 8.92 22.94
C ALA A 323 8.86 9.68 22.02
N GLY A 324 8.70 11.00 21.88
CA GLY A 324 9.62 11.86 21.13
C GLY A 324 10.99 12.00 21.80
N GLU A 325 11.01 12.17 23.14
CA GLU A 325 12.22 12.26 23.95
C GLU A 325 13.05 10.97 23.90
N GLU A 326 12.40 9.81 24.02
CA GLU A 326 13.07 8.51 23.90
C GLU A 326 13.73 8.33 22.54
N LEU A 327 13.02 8.65 21.45
CA LEU A 327 13.57 8.51 20.09
C LEU A 327 14.67 9.53 19.79
N LEU A 328 14.59 10.77 20.30
CA LEU A 328 15.70 11.74 20.20
C LEU A 328 16.97 11.24 20.89
N SER A 329 16.82 10.74 22.13
CA SER A 329 17.91 10.19 22.93
C SER A 329 18.59 9.01 22.22
N ARG A 330 17.79 8.10 21.64
CA ARG A 330 18.29 6.92 20.90
C ARG A 330 18.87 7.24 19.52
N ALA A 331 18.36 8.26 18.83
CA ALA A 331 18.80 8.67 17.50
C ALA A 331 20.16 9.38 17.53
N GLY A 332 20.36 10.26 18.52
CA GLY A 332 21.57 11.06 18.69
C GLY A 332 21.79 12.12 17.60
N PRO A 333 22.91 12.88 17.66
CA PRO A 333 23.15 14.00 16.78
C PRO A 333 23.26 13.62 15.30
N GLY A 334 22.54 14.34 14.45
CA GLY A 334 22.63 14.24 12.99
C GLY A 334 21.93 13.03 12.36
N PHE A 335 21.15 12.25 13.11
CA PHE A 335 20.42 11.07 12.61
C PHE A 335 19.59 11.35 11.34
N PHE A 336 18.89 12.48 11.29
CA PHE A 336 18.06 12.88 10.14
C PHE A 336 18.84 13.41 8.93
N ASN A 337 20.16 13.60 9.05
CA ASN A 337 21.05 14.13 8.01
C ASN A 337 21.94 13.05 7.37
N ARG A 338 21.71 11.77 7.69
CA ARG A 338 22.44 10.61 7.15
C ARG A 338 21.74 10.01 5.94
#